data_AF-A0A1H1DHU8-F1
#
_entry.id   AF-A0A1H1DHU8-F1
#
_cell.length_a   1.000
_cell.length_b   1.000
_cell.length_c   1.000
_cell.angle_alpha   90.00
_cell.angle_beta   90.00
_cell.angle_gamma   90.00
#
_symmetry.space_group_name_H-M   'P 1'
#
loop_
_entity.id
_entity.type
_entity.pdbx_description
1 polymer ?
#
loop_
_entity_poly.entity_id
_entity_poly.type
_entity_poly.pdbx_seq_one_letter_code
_entity_poly.pdbx_strand_id
1 'polypeptide(L)' 'MANSTDSKQTMDRQEFAEYLRELANQFDGESDANIPVGNKRVNLSPTRNVKTEIEVIERSSMLRGNKESIELNARWKRDK' A
#
# COMPACT_ATOMS: atom_id res chain seq x y z
N MET A 1 11.66 17.78 -6.75
CA MET A 1 10.20 17.55 -6.84
C MET A 1 9.99 16.06 -6.94
N ALA A 2 9.18 15.46 -6.06
CA ALA A 2 8.82 14.05 -6.16
C ALA A 2 7.49 13.93 -6.90
N ASN A 3 7.41 13.07 -7.92
CA ASN A 3 6.15 12.72 -8.55
C ASN A 3 5.44 11.72 -7.64
N SER A 4 4.16 11.96 -7.34
CA SER A 4 3.30 11.03 -6.60
C SER A 4 2.11 10.62 -7.47
N THR A 5 1.59 9.41 -7.26
CA THR A 5 0.37 8.91 -7.89
C THR A 5 -0.52 8.41 -6.77
N ASP A 6 -1.70 9.00 -6.64
CA ASP A 6 -2.70 8.63 -5.63
C ASP A 6 -4.04 8.27 -6.28
N SER A 7 -4.84 7.48 -5.54
CA SER A 7 -6.21 7.15 -5.89
C SER A 7 -7.02 6.95 -4.60
N LYS A 8 -8.28 7.41 -4.61
CA LYS A 8 -9.25 7.16 -3.55
C LYS A 8 -10.36 6.30 -4.11
N GLN A 9 -10.62 5.16 -3.49
CA GLN A 9 -11.65 4.22 -3.90
C GLN A 9 -12.29 3.59 -2.66
N THR A 10 -13.54 3.16 -2.81
CA THR A 10 -14.23 2.34 -1.82
C THR A 10 -14.27 0.93 -2.36
N MET A 11 -13.78 -0.02 -1.57
CA MET A 11 -13.78 -1.44 -1.88
C MET A 11 -14.64 -2.16 -0.86
N ASP A 12 -15.26 -3.27 -1.26
CA ASP A 12 -15.72 -4.24 -0.28
C ASP A 12 -14.54 -5.00 0.36
N ARG A 13 -14.83 -5.83 1.34
CA ARG A 13 -13.79 -6.57 2.09
C ARG A 13 -13.05 -7.59 1.23
N GLN A 14 -13.73 -8.20 0.25
CA GLN A 14 -13.12 -9.17 -0.65
C GLN A 14 -12.19 -8.47 -1.65
N GLU A 15 -12.66 -7.40 -2.29
CA GLU A 15 -11.87 -6.56 -3.20
C GLU A 15 -10.62 -6.03 -2.50
N PHE A 16 -10.75 -5.54 -1.26
CA PHE A 16 -9.60 -5.09 -0.48
C PHE A 16 -8.59 -6.21 -0.20
N ALA A 17 -9.06 -7.41 0.14
CA ALA A 17 -8.19 -8.56 0.37
C ALA A 17 -7.50 -9.02 -0.92
N GLU A 18 -8.19 -9.01 -2.05
CA GLU A 18 -7.61 -9.31 -3.37
C GLU A 18 -6.56 -8.28 -3.75
N TYR A 19 -6.81 -6.99 -3.52
CA TYR A 19 -5.85 -5.91 -3.74
C TYR A 19 -4.58 -6.10 -2.90
N LEU A 20 -4.70 -6.44 -1.61
CA LEU A 20 -3.54 -6.74 -0.75
C LEU A 20 -2.74 -7.96 -1.25
N ARG A 21 -3.41 -8.98 -1.76
CA ARG A 21 -2.73 -10.15 -2.38
C ARG A 21 -2.03 -9.78 -3.67
N GLU A 22 -2.63 -8.93 -4.51
CA GLU A 22 -1.96 -8.44 -5.72
C GLU A 22 -0.71 -7.65 -5.35
N LEU A 23 -0.78 -6.76 -4.36
CA LEU A 23 0.40 -6.07 -3.85
C LEU A 23 1.45 -7.05 -3.36
N ALA A 24 1.08 -8.05 -2.54
CA ALA A 24 2.02 -9.07 -2.08
C ALA A 24 2.72 -9.79 -3.26
N ASN A 25 1.95 -10.20 -4.28
CA ASN A 25 2.51 -10.85 -5.48
C ASN A 25 3.46 -9.95 -6.26
N GLN A 26 3.25 -8.63 -6.30
CA GLN A 26 4.17 -7.70 -6.97
C GLN A 26 5.49 -7.50 -6.21
N PHE A 27 5.49 -7.71 -4.90
CA PHE A 27 6.70 -7.63 -4.07
C PHE A 27 7.38 -9.00 -3.87
N ASP A 28 6.70 -10.11 -4.19
CA ASP A 28 7.24 -11.47 -4.13
C ASP A 28 8.09 -11.77 -5.37
N GLY A 29 9.34 -11.30 -5.36
CA GLY A 29 10.30 -11.50 -6.45
C GLY A 29 11.56 -10.64 -6.33
N GLU A 30 12.43 -10.73 -7.34
CA GLU A 30 13.66 -9.92 -7.45
C GLU A 30 13.57 -8.85 -8.55
N SER A 31 12.40 -8.69 -9.18
CA SER A 31 12.18 -7.79 -10.32
C SER A 31 11.41 -6.52 -9.93
N ASP A 32 11.21 -5.64 -10.92
CA ASP A 32 10.32 -4.48 -10.77
C ASP A 32 8.91 -4.91 -10.33
N ALA A 33 8.32 -4.11 -9.46
CA ALA A 33 6.95 -4.25 -8.96
C ALA A 33 6.02 -3.31 -9.72
N ASN A 34 4.96 -3.85 -10.32
CA ASN A 34 3.99 -3.10 -11.09
C ASN A 34 2.72 -2.87 -10.25
N ILE A 35 2.66 -1.73 -9.57
CA ILE A 35 1.66 -1.42 -8.54
C ILE A 35 0.39 -0.83 -9.16
N PRO A 36 -0.80 -1.42 -8.97
CA PRO A 36 -2.05 -0.81 -9.36
C PRO A 36 -2.39 0.38 -8.45
N VAL A 37 -2.75 1.53 -9.04
CA VAL A 37 -3.19 2.74 -8.32
C VAL A 37 -4.42 3.30 -9.05
N GLY A 38 -5.61 2.94 -8.56
CA GLY A 38 -6.87 3.23 -9.26
C GLY A 38 -6.91 2.57 -10.65
N ASN A 39 -7.09 3.36 -11.70
CA ASN A 39 -7.06 2.88 -13.09
C ASN A 39 -5.67 2.91 -13.74
N LYS A 40 -4.61 3.20 -12.96
CA LYS A 40 -3.23 3.30 -13.45
C LYS A 40 -2.37 2.18 -12.86
N ARG A 41 -1.22 1.98 -13.49
CA ARG A 41 -0.17 1.06 -13.04
C ARG A 41 1.15 1.81 -12.95
N VAL A 42 1.87 1.64 -11.84
CA VAL A 42 3.13 2.34 -11.53
C VAL A 42 4.24 1.32 -11.36
N ASN A 43 5.27 1.39 -12.19
CA ASN A 43 6.45 0.54 -12.06
C ASN A 43 7.39 1.10 -11.01
N LEU A 44 7.74 0.28 -10.04
CA LEU A 44 8.69 0.55 -8.98
C LEU A 44 9.80 -0.51 -9.00
N SER A 45 10.97 -0.15 -8.47
CA SER A 45 12.11 -1.05 -8.35
C SER A 45 12.41 -1.26 -6.86
N PRO A 46 11.69 -2.16 -6.17
CA PRO A 46 11.97 -2.50 -4.77
C PRO A 46 13.32 -3.20 -4.64
N THR A 47 13.99 -2.98 -3.53
CA THR A 47 15.20 -3.74 -3.17
C THR A 47 14.84 -4.87 -2.22
N ARG A 48 15.79 -5.79 -1.97
CA ARG A 48 15.58 -6.93 -1.05
C ARG A 48 15.08 -6.53 0.34
N ASN A 49 15.46 -5.34 0.81
CA ASN A 49 15.08 -4.85 2.13
C ASN A 49 14.12 -3.67 2.01
N VAL A 50 12.87 -3.89 2.41
CA VAL A 50 11.84 -2.86 2.49
C VAL A 50 11.66 -2.44 3.95
N LYS A 51 11.84 -1.15 4.25
CA LYS A 51 11.50 -0.61 5.57
C LYS A 51 9.98 -0.49 5.68
N THR A 52 9.41 -1.23 6.61
CA THR A 52 7.96 -1.31 6.81
C THR A 52 7.56 -0.75 8.17
N GLU A 53 6.49 0.05 8.17
CA GLU A 53 5.84 0.61 9.35
C GLU A 53 4.34 0.36 9.22
N ILE A 54 3.74 -0.20 10.27
CA ILE A 54 2.31 -0.56 10.32
C ILE A 54 1.70 0.11 11.54
N GLU A 55 0.64 0.88 11.34
CA GLU A 55 -0.16 1.48 12.40
C GLU A 55 -1.60 0.93 12.32
N VAL A 56 -2.15 0.56 13.48
CA VAL A 56 -3.53 0.07 13.60
C VAL A 56 -4.24 0.92 14.64
N ILE A 57 -5.38 1.48 14.25
CA ILE A 57 -6.28 2.21 15.14
C ILE A 57 -7.50 1.31 15.35
N GLU A 58 -7.69 0.84 16.58
CA GLU A 58 -8.80 -0.07 16.92
C GLU A 58 -10.05 0.69 17.37
N ARG A 59 -9.89 1.83 18.06
CA ARG A 59 -11.01 2.71 18.47
C ARG A 59 -10.54 4.16 18.61
N SER A 60 -11.11 5.08 17.84
CA SER A 60 -10.91 6.52 18.03
C SER A 60 -12.08 7.14 18.78
N SER A 61 -11.88 7.50 20.05
CA SER A 61 -12.93 8.12 20.89
C SER A 61 -13.21 9.59 20.56
N MET A 62 -12.36 10.23 19.75
CA MET A 62 -12.42 11.69 19.53
C MET A 62 -13.38 12.13 18.41
N LEU A 63 -13.86 11.24 17.53
CA LEU A 63 -14.66 11.62 16.36
C LEU A 63 -15.88 10.71 16.15
N ARG A 64 -16.89 10.85 17.03
CA ARG A 64 -18.29 10.37 16.83
C ARG A 64 -18.46 9.06 16.04
N GLY A 65 -17.74 7.99 16.41
CA GLY A 65 -17.91 6.68 15.80
C GLY A 65 -16.80 5.69 16.16
N ASN A 66 -17.13 4.39 16.15
CA ASN A 66 -16.14 3.32 16.21
C ASN A 66 -15.47 3.23 14.83
N LYS A 67 -14.35 3.95 14.66
CA LYS A 67 -13.53 3.85 13.45
C LYS A 67 -12.32 2.96 13.71
N GLU A 68 -12.17 1.97 12.84
CA GLU A 68 -10.98 1.14 12.72
C GLU A 68 -10.21 1.53 11.46
N SER A 69 -8.88 1.51 11.52
CA SER A 69 -8.03 1.72 10.34
C SER A 69 -6.69 1.03 10.45
N ILE A 70 -6.15 0.62 9.31
CA ILE A 70 -4.77 0.17 9.15
C ILE A 70 -4.05 1.11 8.18
N GLU A 71 -2.86 1.56 8.55
CA GLU A 71 -1.95 2.29 7.68
C GLU A 71 -0.68 1.46 7.47
N LEU A 72 -0.33 1.23 6.20
CA LEU A 72 0.87 0.50 5.79
C LEU A 72 1.81 1.46 5.05
N ASN A 73 3.00 1.67 5.61
CA ASN A 73 4.04 2.47 5.00
C ASN A 73 5.24 1.58 4.65
N ALA A 74 5.54 1.46 3.35
CA ALA A 74 6.68 0.70 2.83
C ALA A 74 7.63 1.64 2.09
N ARG A 75 8.92 1.63 2.45
CA ARG A 75 9.93 2.53 1.87
C ARG A 75 11.24 1.79 1.60
N TRP A 76 11.88 2.09 0.49
CA TRP A 76 13.20 1.58 0.12
C TRP A 76 13.98 2.67 -0.62
N LYS A 77 15.30 2.49 -0.72
CA LYS A 77 16.13 3.28 -1.63
C LYS A 77 16.21 2.51 -2.94
N ARG A 78 16.02 3.19 -4.07
CA ARG A 78 16.30 2.58 -5.38
C ARG A 78 17.80 2.34 -5.50
N ASP A 79 18.19 1.16 -5.97
CA ASP A 79 19.55 0.95 -6.44
C ASP A 79 19.78 1.82 -7.69
N LYS A 80 21.03 2.24 -7.88
CA LYS A 80 21.42 3.18 -8.95
C LYS A 80 21.23 2.60 -10.34
#